data_AF-A0A7Y5U8E6-F1
#
_entry.id   AF-A0A7Y5U8E6-F1
#
_cell.length_a   1.000
_cell.length_b   1.000
_cell.length_c   1.000
_cell.angle_alpha   90.00
_cell.angle_beta   90.00
_cell.angle_gamma   90.00
#
_symmetry.space_group_name_H-M   'P 1'
#
loop_
_entity.id
_entity.type
_entity.pdbx_description
1 polymer ?
#
loop_
_entity_poly.entity_id
_entity_poly.type
_entity_poly.pdbx_seq_one_letter_code
_entity_poly.pdbx_strand_id
1 'polypeptide(L)'
;MMHRRAAVLSLLSVFVAGIARAADEPKVTKAAPRAQLPSGRSRIEVLVPPNVFATIALVGPAHALLGLEINGGPLASRLRRRRPLDEDGLLPRTLSVMSGEASEVIELIVDLTDAATIQLVTASLADDREPTFKGLKNGTEQPRPLVGMPVPIDDRAGYMLGSAGRYVFARIDVVRSLMTSFEKSRKKFNGDAICISDASQWDGKRPKADLGQVRHISHEGGCDVDIALPANDTFPSSVREHCRGVRLETDRFGCAPGTAKGVDFDRLAFFLGTLADESPGRIVKVFLDDAFRREVIRVAPTLHERGWIKEAGLVALGEDGVLVASPWHTDHFHVRFSGEKARTLLI
;
A
#
# COMPACT_ATOMS: atom_id res chain seq x y z
N MET A 1 44.14 -56.55 33.05
CA MET A 1 44.58 -55.15 33.05
C MET A 1 43.34 -54.26 33.05
N MET A 2 43.31 -53.29 33.96
CA MET A 2 42.14 -52.53 34.41
C MET A 2 41.48 -51.68 33.31
N HIS A 3 40.19 -51.87 33.07
CA HIS A 3 39.34 -50.92 32.34
C HIS A 3 38.91 -49.79 33.29
N ARG A 4 39.51 -48.60 33.15
CA ARG A 4 39.02 -47.37 33.75
C ARG A 4 37.90 -46.79 32.87
N ARG A 5 36.66 -46.84 33.36
CA ARG A 5 35.55 -46.02 32.88
C ARG A 5 35.74 -44.61 33.43
N ALA A 6 35.95 -43.62 32.56
CA ALA A 6 35.86 -42.20 32.92
C ALA A 6 34.42 -41.74 32.68
N ALA A 7 33.77 -41.30 33.75
CA ALA A 7 32.48 -40.62 33.71
C ALA A 7 32.69 -39.19 33.19
N VAL A 8 32.07 -38.85 32.07
CA VAL A 8 31.97 -37.46 31.59
C VAL A 8 30.69 -36.87 32.20
N LEU A 9 30.86 -36.19 33.32
CA LEU A 9 29.82 -35.39 33.97
C LEU A 9 29.78 -34.00 33.32
N SER A 10 28.62 -33.71 32.70
CA SER A 10 27.87 -32.45 32.79
C SER A 10 28.63 -31.14 32.97
N LEU A 11 28.63 -30.31 31.93
CA LEU A 11 28.56 -28.84 32.03
C LEU A 11 27.89 -28.30 30.75
N LEU A 12 26.57 -28.50 30.66
CA LEU A 12 25.72 -27.71 29.76
C LEU A 12 25.45 -26.37 30.47
N SER A 13 26.36 -25.43 30.27
CA SER A 13 26.14 -24.02 30.60
C SER A 13 25.08 -23.48 29.64
N VAL A 14 23.83 -23.56 30.05
CA VAL A 14 22.74 -22.79 29.45
C VAL A 14 23.07 -21.32 29.71
N PHE A 15 23.60 -20.62 28.71
CA PHE A 15 23.64 -19.17 28.68
C PHE A 15 22.19 -18.66 28.55
N VAL A 16 21.47 -18.62 29.68
CA VAL A 16 20.34 -17.72 29.83
C VAL A 16 20.94 -16.33 30.04
N ALA A 17 21.29 -15.67 28.94
CA ALA A 17 21.48 -14.23 28.96
C ALA A 17 20.10 -13.62 29.22
N GLY A 18 19.76 -13.47 30.50
CA GLY A 18 18.70 -12.57 30.93
C GLY A 18 19.10 -11.17 30.50
N ILE A 19 18.57 -10.72 29.36
CA ILE A 19 18.66 -9.32 28.95
C ILE A 19 17.91 -8.54 30.02
N ALA A 20 18.66 -7.94 30.94
CA ALA A 20 18.15 -6.92 31.82
C ALA A 20 17.49 -5.85 30.93
N ARG A 21 16.19 -5.58 31.13
CA ARG A 21 15.50 -4.44 30.52
C ARG A 21 16.29 -3.18 30.89
N ALA A 22 17.03 -2.63 29.94
CA ALA A 22 17.64 -1.32 30.11
C ALA A 22 16.50 -0.31 30.33
N ALA A 23 16.66 0.59 31.29
CA ALA A 23 15.65 1.61 31.63
C ALA A 23 15.38 2.63 30.50
N ASP A 24 16.11 2.53 29.38
CA ASP A 24 16.13 3.49 28.27
C ASP A 24 15.74 2.86 26.92
N GLU A 25 14.82 1.88 26.90
CA GLU A 25 14.24 1.43 25.62
C GLU A 25 13.53 2.64 24.96
N PRO A 26 13.94 3.07 23.74
CA PRO A 26 13.36 4.23 23.10
C PRO A 26 11.86 4.02 22.88
N LYS A 27 11.07 5.04 23.19
CA LYS A 27 9.63 5.05 23.00
C LYS A 27 9.25 6.08 21.95
N VAL A 28 8.56 5.63 20.92
CA VAL A 28 8.02 6.49 19.86
C VAL A 28 6.54 6.66 20.10
N THR A 29 6.09 7.91 20.23
CA THR A 29 4.70 8.25 20.49
C THR A 29 4.28 9.44 19.62
N LYS A 30 3.00 9.82 19.61
CA LYS A 30 2.59 11.05 18.91
C LYS A 30 3.31 12.31 19.45
N ALA A 31 3.62 12.36 20.75
CA ALA A 31 4.32 13.50 21.37
C ALA A 31 5.84 13.47 21.16
N ALA A 32 6.41 12.27 20.99
CA ALA A 32 7.81 12.04 20.66
C ALA A 32 7.87 11.15 19.41
N PRO A 33 7.58 11.69 18.21
CA PRO A 33 7.34 10.89 17.01
C PRO A 33 8.61 10.34 16.38
N ARG A 34 9.78 10.57 16.98
CA ARG A 34 11.08 10.16 16.41
C ARG A 34 12.01 9.66 17.50
N ALA A 35 12.80 8.65 17.17
CA ALA A 35 13.93 8.22 17.98
C ALA A 35 15.10 7.81 17.07
N GLN A 36 16.33 8.09 17.52
CA GLN A 36 17.55 7.62 16.86
C GLN A 36 17.82 6.18 17.31
N LEU A 37 18.19 5.34 16.35
CA LEU A 37 18.59 3.96 16.57
C LEU A 37 20.07 3.82 16.21
N PRO A 38 20.91 3.37 17.15
CA PRO A 38 22.30 3.09 16.84
C PRO A 38 22.41 1.88 15.90
N SER A 39 23.57 1.70 15.28
CA SER A 39 23.94 0.43 14.67
C SER A 39 23.86 -0.71 15.70
N GLY A 40 23.51 -1.91 15.26
CA GLY A 40 23.29 -3.08 16.10
C GLY A 40 21.81 -3.36 16.35
N ARG A 41 21.52 -4.11 17.41
CA ARG A 41 20.16 -4.52 17.78
C ARG A 41 19.53 -3.50 18.71
N SER A 42 18.38 -2.97 18.32
CA SER A 42 17.56 -2.05 19.12
C SER A 42 16.18 -2.65 19.36
N ARG A 43 15.64 -2.45 20.58
CA ARG A 43 14.25 -2.74 20.92
C ARG A 43 13.52 -1.42 21.16
N ILE A 44 12.36 -1.24 20.53
CA ILE A 44 11.63 0.02 20.52
C ILE A 44 10.15 -0.24 20.78
N GLU A 45 9.53 0.57 21.64
CA GLU A 45 8.07 0.59 21.78
C GLU A 45 7.49 1.73 20.95
N VAL A 46 6.53 1.44 20.09
CA VAL A 46 5.78 2.41 19.31
C VAL A 46 4.33 2.43 19.78
N LEU A 47 3.91 3.54 20.38
CA LEU A 47 2.52 3.76 20.80
C LEU A 47 1.73 4.35 19.63
N VAL A 48 0.90 3.53 19.00
CA VAL A 48 0.01 3.94 17.92
C VAL A 48 -1.28 4.50 18.52
N PRO A 49 -1.63 5.77 18.26
CA PRO A 49 -2.86 6.35 18.78
C PRO A 49 -4.11 5.77 18.09
N PRO A 50 -5.31 5.89 18.68
CA PRO A 50 -6.53 5.33 18.11
C PRO A 50 -7.04 6.15 16.92
N ASN A 51 -7.83 5.51 16.06
CA ASN A 51 -8.60 6.11 14.97
C ASN A 51 -7.79 7.00 14.01
N VAL A 52 -6.57 6.58 13.66
CA VAL A 52 -5.70 7.29 12.71
C VAL A 52 -5.13 6.36 11.65
N PHE A 53 -4.76 6.93 10.51
CA PHE A 53 -3.73 6.36 9.67
C PHE A 53 -2.38 6.59 10.35
N ALA A 54 -1.73 5.51 10.77
CA ALA A 54 -0.40 5.55 11.33
C ALA A 54 0.59 4.87 10.39
N THR A 55 1.74 5.49 10.20
CA THR A 55 2.87 4.89 9.50
C THR A 55 4.09 4.94 10.40
N ILE A 56 4.69 3.77 10.62
CA ILE A 56 5.98 3.63 11.28
C ILE A 56 7.03 3.50 10.20
N ALA A 57 8.00 4.38 10.16
CA ALA A 57 9.06 4.40 9.17
C ALA A 57 10.43 4.25 9.84
N LEU A 58 11.22 3.29 9.38
CA LEU A 58 12.66 3.24 9.63
C LEU A 58 13.35 3.94 8.46
N VAL A 59 14.15 4.97 8.74
CA VAL A 59 14.78 5.83 7.73
C VAL A 59 16.28 5.87 8.02
N GLY A 60 17.10 5.56 7.01
CA GLY A 60 18.56 5.49 7.14
C GLY A 60 19.19 5.10 5.81
N PRO A 61 20.48 4.71 5.79
CA PRO A 61 21.12 4.20 4.58
C PRO A 61 20.34 3.01 4.01
N ALA A 62 20.18 2.96 2.68
CA ALA A 62 19.26 2.02 2.01
C ALA A 62 19.48 0.54 2.40
N HIS A 63 20.73 0.15 2.64
CA HIS A 63 21.12 -1.23 2.97
C HIS A 63 21.34 -1.45 4.48
N ALA A 64 20.97 -0.50 5.33
CA ALA A 64 21.28 -0.59 6.76
C ALA A 64 20.44 -1.64 7.50
N LEU A 65 19.29 -2.05 6.96
CA LEU A 65 18.37 -2.97 7.64
C LEU A 65 18.82 -4.43 7.45
N LEU A 66 19.17 -5.08 8.56
CA LEU A 66 19.47 -6.52 8.59
C LEU A 66 18.26 -7.35 8.99
N GLY A 67 17.40 -6.82 9.87
CA GLY A 67 16.28 -7.55 10.43
C GLY A 67 15.23 -6.63 11.06
N LEU A 68 13.96 -7.03 10.92
CA LEU A 68 12.82 -6.37 11.55
C LEU A 68 11.84 -7.41 12.08
N GLU A 69 11.79 -7.53 13.40
CA GLU A 69 10.76 -8.27 14.11
C GLU A 69 9.72 -7.29 14.66
N ILE A 70 8.46 -7.69 14.56
CA ILE A 70 7.31 -6.90 15.01
C ILE A 70 6.62 -7.74 16.07
N ASN A 71 6.51 -7.28 17.30
CA ASN A 71 5.95 -7.98 18.45
C ASN A 71 4.84 -7.14 19.11
N GLY A 72 4.05 -7.78 19.97
CA GLY A 72 2.95 -7.13 20.69
C GLY A 72 1.55 -7.59 20.27
N GLY A 73 0.58 -6.69 20.43
CA GLY A 73 -0.86 -6.97 20.37
C GLY A 73 -1.44 -7.28 18.98
N PRO A 74 -2.78 -7.18 18.83
CA PRO A 74 -3.49 -7.45 17.58
C PRO A 74 -2.92 -6.69 16.38
N LEU A 75 -2.60 -5.41 16.54
CA LEU A 75 -2.00 -4.59 15.48
C LEU A 75 -0.66 -5.13 14.96
N ALA A 76 0.21 -5.56 15.87
CA ALA A 76 1.49 -6.17 15.54
C ALA A 76 1.31 -7.49 14.78
N SER A 77 0.36 -8.33 15.22
CA SER A 77 0.01 -9.58 14.54
C SER A 77 -0.46 -9.34 13.10
N ARG A 78 -1.27 -8.31 12.90
CA ARG A 78 -1.74 -7.90 11.57
C ARG A 78 -0.59 -7.48 10.66
N LEU A 79 0.29 -6.60 11.14
CA LEU A 79 1.48 -6.16 10.42
C LEU A 79 2.41 -7.31 10.03
N ARG A 80 2.57 -8.33 10.90
CA ARG A 80 3.37 -9.52 10.59
C ARG A 80 2.76 -10.36 9.47
N ARG A 81 1.43 -10.57 9.50
CA ARG A 81 0.73 -11.51 8.61
C ARG A 81 0.45 -10.95 7.22
N ARG A 82 0.38 -9.62 7.08
CA ARG A 82 -0.09 -8.95 5.86
C ARG A 82 0.99 -8.03 5.29
N ARG A 83 2.19 -8.58 5.14
CA ARG A 83 3.33 -7.90 4.54
C ARG A 83 3.11 -7.71 3.03
N PRO A 84 3.76 -6.71 2.41
CA PRO A 84 3.82 -6.62 0.95
C PRO A 84 4.36 -7.89 0.30
N LEU A 85 3.88 -8.20 -0.91
CA LEU A 85 4.34 -9.33 -1.71
C LEU A 85 5.81 -9.13 -2.17
N ASP A 86 6.11 -7.94 -2.69
CA ASP A 86 7.43 -7.58 -3.24
C ASP A 86 8.26 -6.77 -2.24
N GLU A 87 8.31 -7.23 -0.99
CA GLU A 87 9.14 -6.58 0.02
C GLU A 87 10.63 -6.84 -0.24
N ASP A 88 11.44 -5.78 -0.34
CA ASP A 88 12.83 -5.86 -0.80
C ASP A 88 13.89 -5.66 0.30
N GLY A 89 13.46 -5.42 1.54
CA GLY A 89 14.36 -5.30 2.69
C GLY A 89 15.14 -3.98 2.78
N LEU A 90 14.86 -3.00 1.91
CA LEU A 90 15.58 -1.72 1.90
C LEU A 90 14.96 -0.66 2.82
N LEU A 91 15.78 0.31 3.22
CA LEU A 91 15.33 1.53 3.86
C LEU A 91 14.97 2.63 2.82
N PRO A 92 13.94 3.45 3.11
CA PRO A 92 13.13 3.40 4.32
C PRO A 92 12.13 2.26 4.32
N ARG A 93 12.04 1.58 5.46
CA ARG A 93 11.07 0.51 5.66
C ARG A 93 9.85 1.09 6.37
N THR A 94 8.68 0.99 5.73
CA THR A 94 7.43 1.55 6.26
C THR A 94 6.43 0.45 6.63
N LEU A 95 5.68 0.70 7.70
CA LEU A 95 4.61 -0.15 8.20
C LEU A 95 3.39 0.75 8.43
N SER A 96 2.38 0.64 7.56
CA SER A 96 1.19 1.50 7.59
C SER A 96 -0.04 0.75 8.06
N VAL A 97 -0.86 1.39 8.89
CA VAL A 97 -2.05 0.80 9.52
C VAL A 97 -3.15 1.85 9.68
N MET A 98 -4.39 1.41 9.63
CA MET A 98 -5.52 2.13 10.22
C MET A 98 -5.73 1.59 11.64
N SER A 99 -5.49 2.41 12.66
CA SER A 99 -5.65 2.00 14.05
C SER A 99 -7.11 1.95 14.48
N GLY A 100 -7.42 1.08 15.45
CA GLY A 100 -8.77 0.93 16.00
C GLY A 100 -9.10 1.98 17.05
N GLU A 101 -10.14 1.71 17.84
CA GLU A 101 -10.67 2.65 18.84
C GLU A 101 -9.76 2.86 20.06
N ALA A 102 -8.85 1.92 20.31
CA ALA A 102 -7.90 1.97 21.42
C ALA A 102 -6.48 2.20 20.92
N SER A 103 -5.66 2.90 21.72
CA SER A 103 -4.22 2.96 21.50
C SER A 103 -3.62 1.55 21.62
N GLU A 104 -2.64 1.24 20.78
CA GLU A 104 -1.93 -0.03 20.82
C GLU A 104 -0.42 0.19 20.86
N VAL A 105 0.27 -0.61 21.66
CA VAL A 105 1.74 -0.64 21.69
C VAL A 105 2.22 -1.75 20.77
N ILE A 106 3.08 -1.38 19.82
CA ILE A 106 3.84 -2.32 19.00
C ILE A 106 5.27 -2.29 19.51
N GLU A 107 5.84 -3.46 19.74
CA GLU A 107 7.26 -3.60 19.98
C GLU A 107 7.95 -3.91 18.65
N LEU A 108 9.04 -3.21 18.35
CA LEU A 108 9.89 -3.50 17.21
C LEU A 108 11.27 -3.92 17.71
N ILE A 109 11.80 -4.98 17.12
CA ILE A 109 13.21 -5.33 17.27
C ILE A 109 13.86 -5.13 15.91
N VAL A 110 14.86 -4.25 15.87
CA VAL A 110 15.49 -3.79 14.64
C VAL A 110 16.98 -4.09 14.72
N ASP A 111 17.50 -4.80 13.73
CA ASP A 111 18.93 -5.08 13.58
C ASP A 111 19.46 -4.20 12.43
N LEU A 112 20.47 -3.38 12.71
CA LEU A 112 21.01 -2.38 11.77
C LEU A 112 22.53 -2.51 11.60
N THR A 113 23.06 -2.35 10.38
CA THR A 113 24.50 -2.15 10.16
C THR A 113 24.94 -0.72 10.48
N ASP A 114 24.06 0.24 10.21
CA ASP A 114 24.32 1.68 10.34
C ASP A 114 23.19 2.35 11.13
N ALA A 115 23.48 3.47 11.78
CA ALA A 115 22.48 4.22 12.53
C ALA A 115 21.30 4.62 11.61
N ALA A 116 20.10 4.57 12.16
CA ALA A 116 18.87 4.94 11.48
C ALA A 116 17.94 5.71 12.42
N THR A 117 16.90 6.32 11.88
CA THR A 117 15.85 6.99 12.64
C THR A 117 14.57 6.19 12.50
N ILE A 118 13.89 5.92 13.61
CA ILE A 118 12.50 5.50 13.58
C ILE A 118 11.59 6.73 13.70
N GLN A 119 10.54 6.78 12.88
CA GLN A 119 9.53 7.83 12.90
C GLN A 119 8.12 7.23 12.96
N LEU A 120 7.24 7.82 13.76
CA LEU A 120 5.80 7.59 13.74
C LEU A 120 5.14 8.83 13.15
N VAL A 121 4.45 8.66 12.03
CA VAL A 121 3.60 9.72 11.45
C VAL A 121 2.14 9.29 11.51
N THR A 122 1.26 10.25 11.80
CA THR A 122 -0.17 10.00 11.94
C THR A 122 -0.98 11.03 11.18
N ALA A 123 -2.05 10.59 10.52
CA ALA A 123 -3.08 11.45 9.95
C ALA A 123 -4.45 10.97 10.41
N SER A 124 -5.32 11.92 10.76
CA SER A 124 -6.71 11.65 11.15
C SER A 124 -7.62 11.69 9.92
N LEU A 125 -8.80 11.07 10.03
CA LEU A 125 -9.83 11.17 8.99
C LEU A 125 -10.31 12.62 8.75
N ALA A 126 -10.18 13.50 9.74
CA ALA A 126 -10.51 14.91 9.61
C ALA A 126 -9.55 15.66 8.67
N ASP A 127 -8.34 15.12 8.44
CA ASP A 127 -7.34 15.72 7.56
C ASP A 127 -7.63 15.53 6.06
N ASP A 128 -8.75 14.87 5.73
CA ASP A 128 -9.20 14.64 4.35
C ASP A 128 -10.01 15.81 3.75
N ARG A 129 -10.18 16.90 4.48
CA ARG A 129 -10.88 18.06 3.94
C ARG A 129 -10.13 18.59 2.71
N GLU A 130 -10.82 18.65 1.57
CA GLU A 130 -10.24 19.22 0.36
C GLU A 130 -9.91 20.72 0.58
N PRO A 131 -8.68 21.14 0.28
CA PRO A 131 -8.30 22.53 0.34
C PRO A 131 -8.81 23.29 -0.91
N THR A 132 -9.10 24.55 -0.73
CA THR A 132 -9.43 25.46 -1.82
C THR A 132 -8.16 25.90 -2.56
N PHE A 133 -8.29 26.13 -3.87
CA PHE A 133 -7.18 26.67 -4.66
C PHE A 133 -6.62 27.99 -4.10
N LYS A 134 -7.51 28.91 -3.68
CA LYS A 134 -7.13 30.18 -3.06
C LYS A 134 -6.43 29.96 -1.71
N GLY A 135 -6.89 29.00 -0.91
CA GLY A 135 -6.30 28.67 0.38
C GLY A 135 -4.89 28.13 0.25
N LEU A 136 -4.65 27.22 -0.69
CA LEU A 136 -3.31 26.72 -1.01
C LEU A 136 -2.39 27.84 -1.51
N LYS A 137 -2.87 28.64 -2.47
CA LYS A 137 -2.08 29.74 -3.05
C LYS A 137 -1.65 30.77 -2.01
N ASN A 138 -2.53 31.05 -1.05
CA ASN A 138 -2.28 32.03 0.01
C ASN A 138 -1.59 31.42 1.25
N GLY A 139 -1.34 30.11 1.29
CA GLY A 139 -0.77 29.41 2.44
C GLY A 139 -1.68 29.34 3.67
N THR A 140 -2.97 29.65 3.53
CA THR A 140 -3.95 29.59 4.62
C THR A 140 -4.52 28.18 4.81
N GLU A 141 -4.33 27.30 3.83
CA GLU A 141 -4.70 25.89 3.89
C GLU A 141 -3.49 25.03 3.49
N GLN A 142 -3.47 23.80 3.98
CA GLN A 142 -2.42 22.84 3.69
C GLN A 142 -2.94 21.79 2.71
N PRO A 143 -2.08 21.24 1.84
CA PRO A 143 -2.43 20.06 1.08
C PRO A 143 -2.83 18.91 2.00
N ARG A 144 -3.72 18.03 1.53
CA ARG A 144 -4.06 16.81 2.26
C ARG A 144 -2.82 15.94 2.50
N PRO A 145 -2.74 15.19 3.61
CA PRO A 145 -1.56 14.40 3.94
C PRO A 145 -1.38 13.22 2.99
N LEU A 146 -0.11 12.90 2.74
CA LEU A 146 0.32 11.66 2.12
C LEU A 146 0.41 10.59 3.20
N VAL A 147 -0.31 9.48 3.02
CA VAL A 147 -0.36 8.36 3.96
C VAL A 147 -0.06 7.05 3.24
N GLY A 148 0.62 6.12 3.91
CA GLY A 148 0.82 4.79 3.36
C GLY A 148 -0.49 3.99 3.37
N MET A 149 -0.74 3.22 2.31
CA MET A 149 -1.85 2.29 2.25
C MET A 149 -1.75 1.33 3.44
N PRO A 150 -2.75 1.28 4.33
CA PRO A 150 -2.66 0.45 5.51
C PRO A 150 -2.64 -1.03 5.12
N VAL A 151 -1.97 -1.88 5.91
CA VAL A 151 -2.17 -3.32 5.77
C VAL A 151 -3.65 -3.66 6.05
N PRO A 152 -4.25 -4.60 5.29
CA PRO A 152 -5.68 -4.89 5.44
C PRO A 152 -6.00 -5.39 6.84
N ILE A 153 -7.17 -5.02 7.38
CA ILE A 153 -7.57 -5.43 8.74
C ILE A 153 -7.76 -6.94 8.80
N ASP A 154 -8.52 -7.45 7.83
CA ASP A 154 -8.82 -8.84 7.62
C ASP A 154 -8.99 -9.10 6.11
N ASP A 155 -9.44 -10.30 5.73
CA ASP A 155 -9.62 -10.66 4.32
C ASP A 155 -10.85 -10.00 3.69
N ARG A 156 -11.77 -9.44 4.50
CA ARG A 156 -12.97 -8.73 4.03
C ARG A 156 -12.60 -7.34 3.51
N ALA A 157 -11.45 -6.81 3.90
CA ALA A 157 -10.91 -5.56 3.35
C ALA A 157 -10.75 -5.59 1.82
N GLY A 158 -10.59 -6.77 1.21
CA GLY A 158 -10.68 -6.96 -0.23
C GLY A 158 -9.43 -6.58 -1.03
N TYR A 159 -8.34 -6.18 -0.38
CA TYR A 159 -7.07 -5.87 -1.03
C TYR A 159 -5.87 -6.51 -0.33
N MET A 160 -4.73 -6.50 -1.03
CA MET A 160 -3.40 -6.84 -0.51
C MET A 160 -2.36 -5.87 -1.06
N LEU A 161 -1.20 -5.76 -0.41
CA LEU A 161 -0.12 -4.88 -0.84
C LEU A 161 0.85 -5.64 -1.75
N GLY A 162 1.02 -5.19 -2.98
CA GLY A 162 1.92 -5.78 -3.97
C GLY A 162 3.33 -5.26 -3.84
N SER A 163 3.48 -3.94 -3.80
CA SER A 163 4.78 -3.28 -3.77
C SER A 163 5.25 -3.02 -2.35
N ALA A 164 6.57 -2.96 -2.15
CA ALA A 164 7.18 -2.60 -0.86
C ALA A 164 6.48 -1.38 -0.24
N GLY A 165 6.31 -1.40 1.09
CA GLY A 165 5.47 -0.42 1.80
C GLY A 165 5.80 1.04 1.48
N ARG A 166 7.06 1.31 1.10
CA ARG A 166 7.57 2.65 0.81
C ARG A 166 7.10 3.22 -0.55
N TYR A 167 6.46 2.42 -1.40
CA TYR A 167 5.93 2.83 -2.71
C TYR A 167 4.40 2.83 -2.78
N VAL A 168 3.70 2.52 -1.69
CA VAL A 168 2.23 2.48 -1.61
C VAL A 168 1.66 3.69 -0.86
N PHE A 169 2.21 4.89 -1.09
CA PHE A 169 1.72 6.11 -0.45
C PHE A 169 0.77 6.89 -1.38
N ALA A 170 -0.39 7.27 -0.86
CA ALA A 170 -1.35 8.08 -1.59
C ALA A 170 -1.95 9.16 -0.69
N ARG A 171 -2.65 10.12 -1.30
CA ARG A 171 -3.39 11.15 -0.56
C ARG A 171 -4.50 10.47 0.26
N ILE A 172 -4.80 11.01 1.44
CA ILE A 172 -5.70 10.35 2.39
C ILE A 172 -7.12 10.07 1.85
N ASP A 173 -7.71 10.94 1.02
CA ASP A 173 -8.98 10.66 0.31
C ASP A 173 -8.84 9.45 -0.60
N VAL A 174 -7.75 9.40 -1.37
CA VAL A 174 -7.49 8.32 -2.33
C VAL A 174 -7.42 6.98 -1.59
N VAL A 175 -6.65 6.92 -0.49
CA VAL A 175 -6.55 5.71 0.34
C VAL A 175 -7.93 5.31 0.87
N ARG A 176 -8.73 6.26 1.37
CA ARG A 176 -10.08 5.96 1.89
C ARG A 176 -11.01 5.44 0.78
N SER A 177 -11.06 6.12 -0.36
CA SER A 177 -11.93 5.72 -1.48
C SER A 177 -11.55 4.35 -2.03
N LEU A 178 -10.26 4.02 -2.08
CA LEU A 178 -9.78 2.69 -2.45
C LEU A 178 -10.22 1.63 -1.42
N MET A 179 -9.97 1.85 -0.13
CA MET A 179 -10.37 0.91 0.93
C MET A 179 -11.87 0.59 0.86
N THR A 180 -12.72 1.61 0.72
CA THR A 180 -14.17 1.41 0.60
C THR A 180 -14.54 0.64 -0.66
N SER A 181 -13.90 0.91 -1.79
CA SER A 181 -14.19 0.23 -3.06
C SER A 181 -13.75 -1.23 -3.05
N PHE A 182 -12.61 -1.54 -2.44
CA PHE A 182 -12.15 -2.92 -2.26
C PHE A 182 -13.08 -3.72 -1.34
N GLU A 183 -13.48 -3.15 -0.21
CA GLU A 183 -14.42 -3.80 0.72
C GLU A 183 -15.76 -4.10 0.04
N LYS A 184 -16.33 -3.12 -0.69
CA LYS A 184 -17.57 -3.31 -1.44
C LYS A 184 -17.44 -4.37 -2.53
N SER A 185 -16.33 -4.36 -3.28
CA SER A 185 -16.05 -5.37 -4.30
C SER A 185 -15.95 -6.77 -3.68
N ARG A 186 -15.21 -6.91 -2.58
CA ARG A 186 -15.07 -8.17 -1.85
C ARG A 186 -16.42 -8.67 -1.33
N LYS A 187 -17.23 -7.79 -0.74
CA LYS A 187 -18.57 -8.13 -0.24
C LYS A 187 -19.50 -8.57 -1.37
N LYS A 188 -19.39 -7.96 -2.55
CA LYS A 188 -20.28 -8.23 -3.68
C LYS A 188 -19.95 -9.54 -4.40
N PHE A 189 -18.68 -9.80 -4.66
CA PHE A 189 -18.25 -10.94 -5.49
C PHE A 189 -17.73 -12.12 -4.67
N ASN A 190 -17.39 -11.92 -3.40
CA ASN A 190 -16.68 -12.91 -2.57
C ASN A 190 -15.39 -13.44 -3.24
N GLY A 191 -14.82 -12.68 -4.19
CA GLY A 191 -13.57 -12.99 -4.87
C GLY A 191 -12.35 -12.69 -4.01
N ASP A 192 -11.19 -13.20 -4.40
CA ASP A 192 -9.87 -12.99 -3.78
C ASP A 192 -9.47 -11.51 -3.56
N ALA A 193 -8.42 -11.23 -2.80
CA ALA A 193 -7.99 -9.84 -2.58
C ALA A 193 -7.31 -9.26 -3.83
N ILE A 194 -7.64 -8.01 -4.18
CA ILE A 194 -7.02 -7.33 -5.33
C ILE A 194 -5.74 -6.61 -4.88
N CYS A 195 -4.66 -6.84 -5.60
CA CYS A 195 -3.36 -6.28 -5.27
C CYS A 195 -3.26 -4.79 -5.61
N ILE A 196 -2.76 -4.00 -4.66
CA ILE A 196 -2.35 -2.60 -4.89
C ILE A 196 -0.86 -2.59 -5.16
N SER A 197 -0.45 -2.10 -6.32
CA SER A 197 0.95 -1.99 -6.71
C SER A 197 1.49 -0.60 -6.35
N ASP A 198 2.09 0.12 -7.30
CA ASP A 198 2.74 1.38 -7.02
C ASP A 198 1.71 2.53 -6.89
N ALA A 199 1.84 3.31 -5.83
CA ALA A 199 1.28 4.65 -5.71
C ALA A 199 2.46 5.63 -5.73
N SER A 200 2.52 6.64 -4.87
CA SER A 200 3.73 7.43 -4.69
C SER A 200 4.72 6.78 -3.73
N GLN A 201 5.97 7.23 -3.84
CA GLN A 201 6.99 7.00 -2.83
C GLN A 201 6.61 7.69 -1.50
N TRP A 202 7.15 7.20 -0.38
CA TRP A 202 6.94 7.73 0.98
C TRP A 202 7.20 9.23 1.13
N ASP A 203 8.06 9.82 0.29
CA ASP A 203 8.39 11.25 0.27
C ASP A 203 7.55 12.05 -0.74
N GLY A 204 6.58 11.40 -1.39
CA GLY A 204 5.71 11.99 -2.41
C GLY A 204 6.32 11.99 -3.81
N LYS A 205 7.57 11.54 -3.99
CA LYS A 205 8.18 11.42 -5.32
C LYS A 205 7.66 10.19 -6.07
N ARG A 206 8.11 10.07 -7.32
CA ARG A 206 7.81 8.90 -8.14
C ARG A 206 8.49 7.65 -7.54
N PRO A 207 7.83 6.49 -7.59
CA PRO A 207 8.40 5.24 -7.13
C PRO A 207 9.79 4.95 -7.70
N LYS A 208 10.65 4.42 -6.82
CA LYS A 208 12.02 3.97 -7.09
C LYS A 208 13.03 5.09 -7.43
N ALA A 209 12.62 6.35 -7.35
CA ALA A 209 13.51 7.49 -7.59
C ALA A 209 14.65 7.58 -6.56
N ASP A 210 14.44 7.06 -5.35
CA ASP A 210 15.44 6.89 -4.29
C ASP A 210 16.65 6.04 -4.70
N LEU A 211 16.46 5.09 -5.63
CA LEU A 211 17.52 4.21 -6.13
C LEU A 211 18.15 4.72 -7.43
N GLY A 212 17.85 5.96 -7.83
CA GLY A 212 18.31 6.54 -9.10
C GLY A 212 17.70 5.87 -10.35
N GLN A 213 16.65 5.05 -10.17
CA GLN A 213 16.01 4.31 -11.24
C GLN A 213 14.52 4.65 -11.27
N VAL A 214 14.10 5.44 -12.26
CA VAL A 214 12.68 5.74 -12.42
C VAL A 214 11.95 4.47 -12.86
N ARG A 215 10.97 4.01 -12.06
CA ARG A 215 10.07 2.90 -12.41
C ARG A 215 8.87 3.38 -13.24
N HIS A 216 8.39 4.60 -12.96
CA HIS A 216 7.17 5.17 -13.55
C HIS A 216 7.35 6.62 -13.98
N ILE A 217 6.64 7.03 -15.03
CA ILE A 217 6.64 8.43 -15.50
C ILE A 217 5.71 9.35 -14.69
N SER A 218 4.75 8.77 -13.96
CA SER A 218 3.76 9.46 -13.10
C SER A 218 3.91 9.05 -11.62
N HIS A 219 2.86 9.12 -10.81
CA HIS A 219 2.84 8.76 -9.39
C HIS A 219 3.58 9.71 -8.46
N GLU A 220 3.52 11.00 -8.76
CA GLU A 220 4.03 12.01 -7.85
C GLU A 220 2.89 12.64 -7.04
N GLY A 221 3.05 12.72 -5.72
CA GLY A 221 2.14 13.43 -4.82
C GLY A 221 0.87 12.68 -4.42
N GLY A 222 0.82 11.36 -4.59
CA GLY A 222 -0.23 10.49 -4.07
C GLY A 222 -1.55 10.56 -4.81
N CYS A 223 -1.54 10.98 -6.08
CA CYS A 223 -2.73 11.13 -6.92
C CYS A 223 -2.89 10.03 -7.98
N ASP A 224 -1.95 9.08 -8.04
CA ASP A 224 -1.97 7.97 -8.99
C ASP A 224 -1.75 6.65 -8.23
N VAL A 225 -2.45 5.59 -8.63
CA VAL A 225 -2.31 4.25 -8.05
C VAL A 225 -2.47 3.18 -9.14
N ASP A 226 -1.52 2.26 -9.19
CA ASP A 226 -1.58 1.04 -9.97
C ASP A 226 -2.23 -0.08 -9.16
N ILE A 227 -3.19 -0.76 -9.79
CA ILE A 227 -3.99 -1.79 -9.16
C ILE A 227 -4.07 -2.99 -10.10
N ALA A 228 -3.85 -4.19 -9.58
CA ALA A 228 -3.95 -5.41 -10.36
C ALA A 228 -5.37 -5.60 -10.92
N LEU A 229 -5.46 -6.25 -12.09
CA LEU A 229 -6.75 -6.64 -12.66
C LEU A 229 -7.39 -7.74 -11.78
N PRO A 230 -8.67 -7.61 -11.39
CA PRO A 230 -9.37 -8.67 -10.68
C PRO A 230 -9.40 -9.95 -11.52
N ALA A 231 -9.05 -11.08 -10.93
CA ALA A 231 -8.97 -12.36 -11.61
C ALA A 231 -10.23 -13.22 -11.41
N ASN A 232 -10.62 -13.97 -12.44
CA ASN A 232 -11.66 -15.03 -12.36
C ASN A 232 -11.11 -16.43 -12.69
N ASP A 233 -9.79 -16.56 -12.75
CA ASP A 233 -9.11 -17.84 -12.92
C ASP A 233 -8.63 -18.38 -11.54
N THR A 234 -7.82 -19.43 -11.56
CA THR A 234 -7.31 -20.06 -10.33
C THR A 234 -6.18 -19.29 -9.65
N PHE A 235 -5.72 -18.17 -10.24
CA PHE A 235 -4.59 -17.40 -9.73
C PHE A 235 -5.06 -16.16 -8.97
N PRO A 236 -4.29 -15.68 -7.98
CA PRO A 236 -4.60 -14.43 -7.31
C PRO A 236 -4.62 -13.23 -8.26
N SER A 237 -5.38 -12.20 -7.87
CA SER A 237 -5.47 -10.87 -8.45
C SER A 237 -4.22 -10.06 -8.09
N SER A 238 -3.05 -10.57 -8.48
CA SER A 238 -1.74 -9.90 -8.38
C SER A 238 -1.37 -9.24 -9.71
N VAL A 239 -0.35 -8.39 -9.71
CA VAL A 239 0.18 -7.83 -10.96
C VAL A 239 0.82 -8.95 -11.77
N ARG A 240 0.17 -9.35 -12.85
CA ARG A 240 0.60 -10.43 -13.76
C ARG A 240 -0.04 -10.24 -15.13
N GLU A 241 0.58 -10.77 -16.16
CA GLU A 241 0.03 -10.65 -17.52
C GLU A 241 -1.33 -11.36 -17.65
N HIS A 242 -2.31 -10.64 -18.19
CA HIS A 242 -3.66 -11.13 -18.49
C HIS A 242 -3.91 -11.31 -20.00
N CYS A 243 -2.89 -11.15 -20.81
CA CYS A 243 -2.97 -11.32 -22.25
C CYS A 243 -1.59 -11.66 -22.83
N ARG A 244 -1.55 -12.02 -24.11
CA ARG A 244 -0.26 -12.10 -24.81
C ARG A 244 0.15 -10.68 -25.19
N GLY A 245 1.13 -10.14 -24.49
CA GLY A 245 1.68 -8.84 -24.82
C GLY A 245 2.39 -8.84 -26.17
N VAL A 246 2.14 -7.82 -26.97
CA VAL A 246 2.78 -7.59 -28.27
C VAL A 246 3.18 -6.14 -28.41
N ARG A 247 4.26 -5.93 -29.16
CA ARG A 247 4.67 -4.60 -29.57
C ARG A 247 3.71 -4.10 -30.64
N LEU A 248 2.89 -3.11 -30.30
CA LEU A 248 1.94 -2.46 -31.21
C LEU A 248 2.67 -1.46 -32.12
N GLU A 249 3.64 -0.73 -31.55
CA GLU A 249 4.51 0.24 -32.23
C GLU A 249 5.89 0.29 -31.54
N THR A 250 6.84 1.07 -32.06
CA THR A 250 8.21 1.15 -31.51
C THR A 250 8.25 1.43 -30.00
N ASP A 251 7.31 2.20 -29.47
CA ASP A 251 7.22 2.60 -28.06
C ASP A 251 5.89 2.19 -27.40
N ARG A 252 5.11 1.31 -28.04
CA ARG A 252 3.80 0.87 -27.55
C ARG A 252 3.75 -0.65 -27.42
N PHE A 253 3.42 -1.10 -26.22
CA PHE A 253 3.16 -2.50 -25.90
C PHE A 253 1.72 -2.65 -25.42
N GLY A 254 1.03 -3.70 -25.82
CA GLY A 254 -0.35 -3.93 -25.42
C GLY A 254 -0.78 -5.36 -25.68
N CYS A 255 -2.05 -5.65 -25.45
CA CYS A 255 -2.59 -6.99 -25.64
C CYS A 255 -2.80 -7.30 -27.12
N ALA A 256 -2.36 -8.50 -27.54
CA ALA A 256 -2.73 -9.02 -28.83
C ALA A 256 -4.26 -9.23 -28.89
N PRO A 257 -4.92 -8.90 -30.02
CA PRO A 257 -6.35 -9.09 -30.19
C PRO A 257 -6.80 -10.52 -29.83
N GLY A 258 -7.87 -10.64 -29.04
CA GLY A 258 -8.44 -11.94 -28.64
C GLY A 258 -7.64 -12.74 -27.63
N THR A 259 -6.58 -12.17 -27.03
CA THR A 259 -5.74 -12.90 -26.06
C THR A 259 -5.99 -12.52 -24.60
N ALA A 260 -6.81 -11.51 -24.34
CA ALA A 260 -7.26 -11.13 -23.00
C ALA A 260 -7.97 -12.31 -22.33
N LYS A 261 -7.55 -12.68 -21.12
CA LYS A 261 -8.06 -13.83 -20.39
C LYS A 261 -7.89 -13.69 -18.87
N GLY A 262 -8.70 -14.43 -18.13
CA GLY A 262 -8.57 -14.54 -16.67
C GLY A 262 -8.90 -13.25 -15.91
N VAL A 263 -9.47 -12.24 -16.56
CA VAL A 263 -9.93 -10.99 -15.93
C VAL A 263 -11.42 -11.12 -15.62
N ASP A 264 -11.80 -10.78 -14.38
CA ASP A 264 -13.18 -10.62 -13.95
C ASP A 264 -13.67 -9.20 -14.30
N PHE A 265 -14.22 -9.04 -15.50
CA PHE A 265 -14.68 -7.73 -15.99
C PHE A 265 -15.91 -7.20 -15.24
N ASP A 266 -16.80 -8.07 -14.75
CA ASP A 266 -17.94 -7.65 -13.91
C ASP A 266 -17.42 -7.04 -12.60
N ARG A 267 -16.43 -7.69 -11.98
CA ARG A 267 -15.82 -7.20 -10.75
C ARG A 267 -14.97 -5.95 -10.95
N LEU A 268 -14.22 -5.87 -12.06
CA LEU A 268 -13.44 -4.69 -12.41
C LEU A 268 -14.36 -3.48 -12.65
N ALA A 269 -15.41 -3.65 -13.47
CA ALA A 269 -16.39 -2.59 -13.73
C ALA A 269 -17.14 -2.21 -12.46
N PHE A 270 -17.51 -3.16 -11.60
CA PHE A 270 -18.11 -2.85 -10.30
C PHE A 270 -17.17 -2.06 -9.39
N PHE A 271 -15.90 -2.46 -9.30
CA PHE A 271 -14.90 -1.75 -8.49
C PHE A 271 -14.70 -0.32 -8.96
N LEU A 272 -14.47 -0.11 -10.26
CA LEU A 272 -14.26 1.22 -10.84
C LEU A 272 -15.52 2.08 -10.76
N GLY A 273 -16.69 1.49 -11.01
CA GLY A 273 -17.97 2.19 -10.90
C GLY A 273 -18.28 2.59 -9.47
N THR A 274 -18.01 1.72 -8.49
CA THR A 274 -18.10 2.05 -7.06
C THR A 274 -17.16 3.19 -6.70
N LEU A 275 -15.91 3.15 -7.18
CA LEU A 275 -14.93 4.21 -6.92
C LEU A 275 -15.42 5.57 -7.45
N ALA A 276 -16.02 5.59 -8.65
CA ALA A 276 -16.62 6.79 -9.22
C ALA A 276 -17.89 7.24 -8.47
N ASP A 277 -18.74 6.31 -8.02
CA ASP A 277 -19.96 6.61 -7.26
C ASP A 277 -19.69 7.21 -5.89
N GLU A 278 -18.66 6.71 -5.19
CA GLU A 278 -18.27 7.20 -3.86
C GLU A 278 -17.48 8.51 -3.94
N SER A 279 -16.97 8.86 -5.11
CA SER A 279 -16.16 10.05 -5.33
C SER A 279 -16.43 10.67 -6.71
N PRO A 280 -17.66 11.15 -6.98
CA PRO A 280 -18.02 11.66 -8.31
C PRO A 280 -17.11 12.80 -8.75
N GLY A 281 -16.61 12.74 -9.99
CA GLY A 281 -15.71 13.74 -10.56
C GLY A 281 -14.28 13.75 -9.99
N ARG A 282 -13.94 12.83 -9.07
CA ARG A 282 -12.58 12.73 -8.53
C ARG A 282 -11.64 11.93 -9.41
N ILE A 283 -12.13 10.92 -10.11
CA ILE A 283 -11.32 10.17 -11.06
C ILE A 283 -11.18 11.00 -12.33
N VAL A 284 -9.95 11.27 -12.74
CA VAL A 284 -9.65 12.02 -13.96
C VAL A 284 -9.45 11.08 -15.12
N LYS A 285 -8.68 10.00 -14.90
CA LYS A 285 -8.38 8.97 -15.90
C LYS A 285 -8.20 7.62 -15.24
N VAL A 286 -8.58 6.57 -15.95
CA VAL A 286 -8.23 5.18 -15.67
C VAL A 286 -7.55 4.64 -16.92
N PHE A 287 -6.26 4.35 -16.84
CA PHE A 287 -5.51 3.80 -17.96
C PHE A 287 -5.52 2.28 -17.93
N LEU A 288 -5.89 1.70 -19.06
CA LEU A 288 -6.05 0.26 -19.29
C LEU A 288 -5.55 -0.05 -20.70
N ASP A 289 -5.16 -1.30 -20.95
CA ASP A 289 -5.08 -1.78 -22.33
C ASP A 289 -6.46 -1.66 -23.02
N ASP A 290 -6.48 -1.36 -24.32
CA ASP A 290 -7.73 -1.14 -25.05
C ASP A 290 -8.63 -2.40 -25.06
N ALA A 291 -8.04 -3.60 -25.02
CA ALA A 291 -8.82 -4.84 -24.92
C ALA A 291 -9.63 -4.89 -23.61
N PHE A 292 -9.04 -4.50 -22.49
CA PHE A 292 -9.73 -4.47 -21.19
C PHE A 292 -10.72 -3.31 -21.11
N ARG A 293 -10.33 -2.14 -21.66
CA ARG A 293 -11.18 -0.95 -21.71
C ARG A 293 -12.53 -1.24 -22.35
N ARG A 294 -12.53 -1.88 -23.52
CA ARG A 294 -13.75 -2.22 -24.27
C ARG A 294 -14.67 -3.15 -23.49
N GLU A 295 -14.11 -4.13 -22.77
CA GLU A 295 -14.89 -5.05 -21.95
C GLU A 295 -15.53 -4.36 -20.74
N VAL A 296 -14.81 -3.44 -20.08
CA VAL A 296 -15.40 -2.63 -18.99
C VAL A 296 -16.57 -1.78 -19.49
N ILE A 297 -16.39 -1.07 -20.62
CA ILE A 297 -17.45 -0.26 -21.25
C ILE A 297 -18.66 -1.14 -21.58
N ARG A 298 -18.43 -2.33 -22.16
CA ARG A 298 -19.49 -3.28 -22.54
C ARG A 298 -20.30 -3.76 -21.34
N VAL A 299 -19.67 -3.97 -20.19
CA VAL A 299 -20.29 -4.56 -18.98
C VAL A 299 -20.97 -3.52 -18.10
N ALA A 300 -20.47 -2.28 -18.05
CA ALA A 300 -20.96 -1.24 -17.15
C ALA A 300 -22.50 -0.99 -17.23
N PRO A 301 -23.14 -0.92 -18.41
CA PRO A 301 -24.59 -0.75 -18.51
C PRO A 301 -25.38 -1.85 -17.79
N THR A 302 -24.97 -3.11 -17.93
CA THR A 302 -25.63 -4.24 -17.26
C THR A 302 -25.50 -4.15 -15.73
N LEU A 303 -24.35 -3.68 -15.22
CA LEU A 303 -24.19 -3.46 -13.79
C LEU A 303 -25.07 -2.31 -13.27
N HIS A 304 -25.24 -1.26 -14.08
CA HIS A 304 -26.14 -0.15 -13.76
C HIS A 304 -27.61 -0.58 -13.77
N GLU A 305 -28.07 -1.31 -14.79
CA GLU A 305 -29.43 -1.85 -14.87
C GLU A 305 -29.79 -2.75 -13.68
N ARG A 306 -28.80 -3.48 -13.16
CA ARG A 306 -28.93 -4.29 -11.94
C ARG A 306 -28.91 -3.47 -10.63
N GLY A 307 -28.66 -2.17 -10.71
CA GLY A 307 -28.48 -1.26 -9.57
C GLY A 307 -27.21 -1.53 -8.76
N TRP A 308 -26.19 -2.13 -9.37
CA TRP A 308 -24.92 -2.45 -8.69
C TRP A 308 -23.95 -1.28 -8.71
N ILE A 309 -24.01 -0.46 -9.75
CA ILE A 309 -23.36 0.86 -9.83
C ILE A 309 -24.44 1.92 -10.11
N LYS A 310 -24.20 3.17 -9.74
CA LYS A 310 -25.13 4.28 -9.96
C LYS A 310 -24.77 5.02 -11.24
N GLU A 311 -25.55 6.08 -11.52
CA GLU A 311 -25.37 6.92 -12.70
C GLU A 311 -23.95 7.50 -12.82
N ALA A 312 -23.36 7.95 -11.71
CA ALA A 312 -22.00 8.49 -11.73
C ALA A 312 -20.97 7.45 -12.19
N GLY A 313 -21.09 6.21 -11.71
CA GLY A 313 -20.31 5.07 -12.17
C GLY A 313 -20.55 4.74 -13.64
N LEU A 314 -21.80 4.70 -14.09
CA LEU A 314 -22.12 4.45 -15.51
C LEU A 314 -21.49 5.50 -16.42
N VAL A 315 -21.68 6.78 -16.11
CA VAL A 315 -21.12 7.90 -16.89
C VAL A 315 -19.59 7.84 -16.90
N ALA A 316 -18.96 7.55 -15.76
CA ALA A 316 -17.51 7.43 -15.68
C ALA A 316 -16.97 6.27 -16.52
N LEU A 317 -17.70 5.16 -16.62
CA LEU A 317 -17.27 3.97 -17.37
C LEU A 317 -17.78 3.91 -18.82
N GLY A 318 -18.50 4.93 -19.29
CA GLY A 318 -18.96 5.04 -20.67
C GLY A 318 -17.83 5.30 -21.68
N GLU A 319 -18.16 5.31 -22.98
CA GLU A 319 -17.17 5.53 -24.05
C GLU A 319 -16.41 6.85 -23.92
N ASP A 320 -17.11 7.93 -23.54
CA ASP A 320 -16.56 9.28 -23.35
C ASP A 320 -16.17 9.56 -21.89
N GLY A 321 -16.15 8.52 -21.05
CA GLY A 321 -15.88 8.61 -19.62
C GLY A 321 -14.40 8.77 -19.28
N VAL A 322 -14.01 8.25 -18.11
CA VAL A 322 -12.64 8.35 -17.59
C VAL A 322 -11.70 7.25 -18.11
N LEU A 323 -12.22 6.25 -18.84
CA LEU A 323 -11.43 5.11 -19.30
C LEU A 323 -10.60 5.46 -20.53
N VAL A 324 -9.27 5.35 -20.41
CA VAL A 324 -8.30 5.72 -21.45
C VAL A 324 -7.49 4.50 -21.87
N ALA A 325 -7.50 4.21 -23.17
CA ALA A 325 -6.62 3.20 -23.74
C ALA A 325 -5.16 3.67 -23.65
N SER A 326 -4.31 2.88 -23.03
CA SER A 326 -2.91 3.20 -22.82
C SER A 326 -2.04 1.96 -22.96
N PRO A 327 -0.89 2.05 -23.68
CA PRO A 327 0.04 0.95 -23.75
C PRO A 327 0.60 0.63 -22.35
N TRP A 328 1.19 -0.56 -22.19
CA TRP A 328 1.89 -1.05 -20.98
C TRP A 328 1.00 -1.48 -19.81
N HIS A 329 -0.34 -1.43 -19.95
CA HIS A 329 -1.30 -1.80 -18.91
C HIS A 329 -1.89 -3.20 -19.16
N THR A 330 -1.02 -4.19 -19.40
CA THR A 330 -1.41 -5.58 -19.74
C THR A 330 -1.64 -6.47 -18.50
N ASP A 331 -1.25 -5.98 -17.33
CA ASP A 331 -1.19 -6.71 -16.06
C ASP A 331 -1.81 -5.95 -14.87
N HIS A 332 -2.10 -4.65 -15.05
CA HIS A 332 -2.71 -3.77 -14.05
C HIS A 332 -3.53 -2.67 -14.75
N PHE A 333 -4.20 -1.86 -13.95
CA PHE A 333 -4.80 -0.60 -14.38
C PHE A 333 -4.31 0.54 -13.50
N HIS A 334 -4.15 1.71 -14.10
CA HIS A 334 -3.68 2.92 -13.41
C HIS A 334 -4.87 3.84 -13.18
N VAL A 335 -5.11 4.28 -11.95
CA VAL A 335 -6.13 5.30 -11.64
C VAL A 335 -5.48 6.62 -11.28
N ARG A 336 -5.91 7.71 -11.94
CA ARG A 336 -5.51 9.08 -11.62
C ARG A 336 -6.66 9.86 -10.99
N PHE A 337 -6.39 10.49 -9.86
CA PHE A 337 -7.33 11.32 -9.10
C PHE A 337 -7.05 12.82 -9.30
N SER A 338 -8.09 13.65 -9.21
CA SER A 338 -8.04 15.10 -9.30
C SER A 338 -7.54 15.73 -7.99
N GLY A 339 -7.34 17.05 -8.00
CA GLY A 339 -6.93 17.81 -6.82
C GLY A 339 -5.42 18.00 -6.68
N GLU A 340 -5.01 18.53 -5.53
CA GLU A 340 -3.63 18.87 -5.21
C GLU A 340 -2.77 17.65 -4.88
N LYS A 341 -1.47 17.75 -5.14
CA LYS A 341 -0.49 16.78 -4.62
C LYS A 341 -0.49 16.82 -3.10
N ALA A 342 -0.44 15.64 -2.48
CA ALA A 342 -0.38 15.49 -1.05
C ALA A 342 0.91 16.05 -0.45
N ARG A 343 0.85 16.48 0.81
CA ARG A 343 2.04 16.86 1.59
C ARG A 343 2.62 15.66 2.32
N THR A 344 3.93 15.51 2.28
CA THR A 344 4.65 14.47 2.99
C THR A 344 4.67 14.73 4.50
N LEU A 345 4.44 13.69 5.31
CA LEU A 345 4.55 13.74 6.77
C LEU A 345 5.90 13.25 7.30
N LEU A 346 6.57 12.42 6.51
CA LEU A 346 7.92 11.92 6.76
C LEU A 346 8.92 13.00 6.34
N ILE A 347 9.75 13.45 7.28
CA ILE A 347 10.80 14.47 7.05
C ILE A 347 12.12 13.90 7.49
#